data_AF-A0A937SXR3-F1
#
_entry.id   AF-A0A937SXR3-F1
#
_cell.length_a   1.000
_cell.length_b   1.000
_cell.length_c   1.000
_cell.angle_alpha   90.00
_cell.angle_beta   90.00
_cell.angle_gamma   90.00
#
_symmetry.space_group_name_H-M   'P 1'
#
loop_
_entity.id
_entity.type
_entity.pdbx_description
1 polymer ?
#
loop_
_entity_poly.entity_id
_entity_poly.type
_entity_poly.pdbx_seq_one_letter_code
_entity_poly.pdbx_strand_id
1 'polypeptide(L)'
;MNQEESSHTGHQTARMKKEHFFKEFPGELNRLFKKYFLIVLVVLTIIVFFSLVASIVLVFTVSSEESFKFLPPLVLSAASLIAILAYWREHNKTDLENKRSRSEFFLRRASDGLTAVYDLLKDQNNDRVIWIRAARTLLEARKLSEEIELEEYQRAYHIKEQQVRNDLYLALRVYDSKTDSFQPLPPQFFFGGKNWKTDERSLDELAIEASPPMEAYRASINEVLPEPPLGPLSEESVCAIFDFLEYPEDLKDPLKEVKLWSGDWHVFGTRVGAARYIYHRRTSYVVGGELFDRKTENGSSEDEGG
;
A
#
# COMPACT_ATOMS: atom_id res chain seq x y z
N MET A 1 41.34 49.91 -11.61
CA MET A 1 41.07 48.65 -12.35
C MET A 1 40.16 47.79 -11.48
N ASN A 2 39.25 47.05 -12.11
CA ASN A 2 38.19 46.19 -11.57
C ASN A 2 36.84 46.88 -11.38
N GLN A 3 36.14 46.99 -12.52
CA GLN A 3 34.75 47.39 -12.62
C GLN A 3 34.11 46.48 -13.67
N GLU A 4 33.89 45.19 -13.38
CA GLU A 4 33.28 44.25 -14.33
C GLU A 4 32.76 42.94 -13.70
N GLU A 5 31.98 42.98 -12.62
CA GLU A 5 31.24 41.79 -12.13
C GLU A 5 29.86 42.19 -11.57
N SER A 6 28.89 42.55 -12.42
CA SER A 6 27.51 42.74 -11.94
C SER A 6 26.38 42.48 -12.95
N SER A 7 26.61 41.76 -14.06
CA SER A 7 25.57 41.60 -15.10
C SER A 7 24.96 40.20 -15.26
N HIS A 8 25.38 39.18 -14.49
CA HIS A 8 25.00 37.79 -14.80
C HIS A 8 23.86 37.17 -13.97
N THR A 9 23.39 37.82 -12.90
CA THR A 9 22.31 37.27 -12.02
C THR A 9 20.89 37.70 -12.41
N GLY A 10 20.72 38.66 -13.34
CA GLY A 10 19.40 39.17 -13.73
C GLY A 10 18.61 38.29 -14.71
N HIS A 11 19.27 37.37 -15.44
CA HIS A 11 18.60 36.61 -16.50
C HIS A 11 18.05 35.24 -16.08
N GLN A 12 18.43 34.69 -14.93
CA GLN A 12 17.92 33.40 -14.45
C GLN A 12 16.60 33.51 -13.66
N THR A 13 16.37 34.62 -12.95
CA THR A 13 15.12 34.83 -12.20
C THR A 13 13.92 35.16 -13.11
N ALA A 14 14.15 35.69 -14.31
CA ALA A 14 13.08 35.93 -15.29
C ALA A 14 12.62 34.65 -16.02
N ARG A 15 13.45 33.61 -16.09
CA ARG A 15 13.12 32.35 -16.77
C ARG A 15 12.32 31.39 -15.89
N MET A 16 12.56 31.36 -14.57
CA MET A 16 11.78 30.52 -13.65
C MET A 16 10.33 30.97 -13.44
N LYS A 17 10.01 32.26 -13.64
CA LYS A 17 8.62 32.74 -13.51
C LYS A 17 7.69 32.33 -14.66
N LYS A 18 8.21 31.99 -15.84
CA LYS A 18 7.37 31.55 -16.98
C LYS A 18 6.96 30.09 -16.92
N GLU A 19 7.74 29.22 -16.27
CA GLU A 19 7.40 27.79 -16.15
C GLU A 19 6.42 27.50 -15.01
N HIS A 20 6.38 28.34 -13.96
CA HIS A 20 5.40 28.20 -12.89
C HIS A 20 4.00 28.71 -13.25
N PHE A 21 3.88 29.60 -14.25
CA PHE A 21 2.59 30.21 -14.61
C PHE A 21 1.71 29.32 -15.51
N PHE A 22 2.27 28.28 -16.15
CA PHE A 22 1.52 27.38 -17.04
C PHE A 22 1.11 26.05 -16.39
N LYS A 23 1.55 25.74 -15.16
CA LYS A 23 1.19 24.49 -14.46
C LYS A 23 -0.09 24.56 -13.64
N GLU A 24 -0.70 25.73 -13.49
CA GLU A 24 -1.94 25.93 -12.72
C GLU A 24 -3.14 26.32 -13.58
N PHE A 25 -3.14 25.98 -14.88
CA PHE A 25 -4.39 26.03 -15.64
C PHE A 25 -5.29 24.85 -15.26
N PRO A 26 -6.57 25.10 -14.93
CA PRO A 26 -7.25 24.35 -13.87
C PRO A 26 -7.79 23.03 -14.41
N GLY A 27 -7.50 21.94 -13.69
CA GLY A 27 -8.07 20.62 -13.98
C GLY A 27 -9.61 20.62 -14.07
N GLU A 28 -10.28 21.62 -13.50
CA GLU A 28 -11.70 21.84 -13.64
C GLU A 28 -12.14 22.20 -15.06
N LEU A 29 -11.40 23.05 -15.78
CA LEU A 29 -11.74 23.42 -17.16
C LEU A 29 -11.64 22.21 -18.07
N ASN A 30 -10.63 21.35 -17.84
CA ASN A 30 -10.44 20.12 -18.60
C ASN A 30 -11.54 19.09 -18.28
N ARG A 31 -12.02 19.02 -17.03
CA ARG A 31 -13.20 18.20 -16.67
C ARG A 31 -14.47 18.70 -17.36
N LEU A 32 -14.72 20.01 -17.36
CA LEU A 32 -15.89 20.59 -18.01
C LEU A 32 -15.83 20.35 -19.51
N PHE A 33 -14.68 20.62 -20.15
CA PHE A 33 -14.48 20.39 -21.57
C PHE A 33 -14.71 18.93 -21.95
N LYS A 34 -14.19 17.97 -21.19
CA LYS A 34 -14.46 16.54 -21.38
C LYS A 34 -15.95 16.21 -21.28
N LYS A 35 -16.68 16.77 -20.31
CA LYS A 35 -18.12 16.57 -20.17
C LYS A 35 -18.90 17.12 -21.37
N TYR A 36 -18.61 18.35 -21.80
CA TYR A 36 -19.27 18.95 -22.96
C TYR A 36 -18.94 18.19 -24.25
N PHE A 37 -17.68 17.80 -24.45
CA PHE A 37 -17.28 17.00 -25.61
C PHE A 37 -17.99 15.65 -25.64
N LEU A 38 -18.11 14.98 -24.49
CA LEU A 38 -18.87 13.73 -24.36
C LEU A 38 -20.34 13.93 -24.74
N ILE A 39 -20.98 14.99 -24.24
CA ILE A 39 -22.38 15.31 -24.56
C ILE A 39 -22.55 15.55 -26.05
N VAL A 40 -21.69 16.38 -26.65
CA VAL A 40 -21.73 16.66 -28.11
C VAL A 40 -21.55 15.38 -28.91
N LEU A 41 -20.63 14.52 -28.51
CA LEU A 41 -20.38 13.27 -29.21
C LEU A 41 -21.57 12.30 -29.08
N VAL A 42 -22.19 12.20 -27.91
CA VAL A 42 -23.42 11.42 -27.69
C VAL A 42 -24.58 11.94 -28.54
N VAL A 43 -24.75 13.26 -28.61
CA VAL A 43 -25.77 13.88 -29.48
C VAL A 43 -25.49 13.57 -30.94
N LEU A 44 -24.23 13.64 -31.38
CA LEU A 44 -23.83 13.31 -32.74
C LEU A 44 -24.13 11.85 -33.08
N THR A 45 -23.81 10.90 -32.20
CA THR A 45 -24.15 9.48 -32.42
C THR A 45 -25.64 9.23 -32.50
N ILE A 46 -26.45 9.92 -31.68
CA ILE A 46 -27.91 9.84 -31.75
C ILE A 46 -28.42 10.36 -33.12
N ILE A 47 -27.93 11.51 -33.58
CA ILE A 47 -28.31 12.09 -34.87
C ILE A 47 -27.93 11.14 -36.03
N VAL A 48 -26.70 10.62 -36.03
CA VAL A 48 -26.24 9.67 -37.06
C VAL A 48 -27.08 8.40 -37.03
N PHE A 49 -27.41 7.88 -35.85
CA PHE A 49 -28.27 6.70 -35.70
C PHE A 49 -29.66 6.92 -36.29
N PHE A 50 -30.34 8.02 -35.96
CA PHE A 50 -31.66 8.34 -36.53
C PHE A 50 -31.59 8.55 -38.04
N SER A 51 -30.53 9.20 -38.56
CA SER A 51 -30.34 9.37 -40.00
C SER A 51 -30.18 8.03 -40.74
N LEU A 52 -29.49 7.08 -40.11
CA LEU A 52 -29.27 5.73 -40.64
C LEU A 52 -30.57 4.93 -40.62
N VAL A 53 -31.35 4.99 -39.53
CA VAL A 53 -32.67 4.36 -39.44
C VAL A 53 -33.62 4.93 -40.50
N ALA A 54 -33.68 6.26 -40.66
CA ALA A 54 -34.51 6.91 -41.67
C ALA A 54 -34.11 6.50 -43.09
N SER A 55 -32.79 6.40 -43.37
CA SER A 55 -32.27 5.96 -44.66
C SER A 55 -32.65 4.50 -44.95
N ILE A 56 -32.57 3.61 -43.96
CA ILE A 56 -33.00 2.21 -44.10
C ILE A 56 -34.50 2.13 -44.41
N VAL A 57 -35.34 2.86 -43.68
CA VAL A 57 -36.80 2.88 -43.92
C VAL A 57 -37.13 3.40 -45.32
N LEU A 58 -36.44 4.44 -45.81
CA LEU A 58 -36.61 4.94 -47.18
C LEU A 58 -36.27 3.89 -48.24
N VAL A 59 -35.16 3.17 -48.06
CA VAL A 59 -34.75 2.10 -48.99
C VAL A 59 -35.79 1.00 -49.09
N PHE A 60 -36.47 0.65 -47.98
CA PHE A 60 -37.53 -0.37 -47.99
C PHE A 60 -38.89 0.11 -48.52
N THR A 61 -39.14 1.42 -48.55
CA THR A 61 -40.44 2.00 -48.93
C THR A 61 -40.48 2.53 -50.36
N VAL A 62 -39.34 2.87 -50.96
CA VAL A 62 -39.24 3.48 -52.29
C VAL A 62 -38.93 2.43 -53.37
N SER A 63 -39.52 2.59 -54.57
CA SER A 63 -39.30 1.72 -55.74
C SER A 63 -37.82 1.54 -56.11
N SER A 64 -37.47 0.39 -56.67
CA SER A 64 -36.08 -0.10 -56.80
C SER A 64 -35.11 0.78 -57.59
N GLU A 65 -35.59 1.67 -58.46
CA GLU A 65 -34.70 2.55 -59.24
C GLU A 65 -34.26 3.81 -58.47
N GLU A 66 -35.06 4.28 -57.52
CA GLU A 66 -34.77 5.49 -56.73
C GLU A 66 -33.95 5.18 -55.46
N SER A 67 -33.96 3.93 -54.99
CA SER A 67 -33.26 3.49 -53.78
C SER A 67 -31.74 3.59 -53.87
N PHE A 68 -31.16 3.46 -55.07
CA PHE A 68 -29.71 3.59 -55.29
C PHE A 68 -29.14 4.97 -54.93
N LYS A 69 -29.96 6.03 -54.98
CA LYS A 69 -29.54 7.40 -54.60
C LYS A 69 -29.25 7.53 -53.10
N PHE A 70 -29.78 6.64 -52.26
CA PHE A 70 -29.63 6.70 -50.80
C PHE A 70 -28.48 5.82 -50.25
N LEU A 71 -27.83 5.01 -51.10
CA LEU A 71 -26.70 4.18 -50.69
C LEU A 71 -25.49 4.99 -50.19
N PRO A 72 -25.03 6.07 -50.86
CA PRO A 72 -23.85 6.80 -50.39
C PRO A 72 -24.04 7.45 -49.00
N PRO A 73 -25.17 8.13 -48.69
CA PRO A 73 -25.45 8.61 -47.34
C PRO A 73 -25.48 7.50 -46.28
N LEU A 74 -26.01 6.32 -46.63
CA LEU A 74 -26.04 5.16 -45.73
C LEU A 74 -24.62 4.62 -45.44
N VAL A 75 -23.78 4.52 -46.47
CA VAL A 75 -22.37 4.10 -46.30
C VAL A 75 -21.59 5.12 -45.48
N LEU A 76 -21.78 6.43 -45.74
CA LEU A 76 -21.12 7.51 -44.98
C LEU A 76 -21.53 7.50 -43.51
N SER A 77 -22.82 7.36 -43.21
CA SER A 77 -23.33 7.29 -41.83
C SER A 77 -22.81 6.04 -41.10
N ALA A 78 -22.85 4.87 -41.75
CA ALA A 78 -22.30 3.64 -41.19
C ALA A 78 -20.78 3.74 -40.92
N ALA A 79 -20.01 4.28 -41.87
CA ALA A 79 -18.57 4.48 -41.71
C ALA A 79 -18.25 5.44 -40.55
N SER A 80 -19.02 6.53 -40.42
CA SER A 80 -18.85 7.48 -39.33
C SER A 80 -19.14 6.85 -37.95
N LEU A 81 -20.18 6.02 -37.86
CA LEU A 81 -20.53 5.31 -36.63
C LEU A 81 -19.43 4.30 -36.24
N ILE A 82 -18.92 3.53 -37.21
CA ILE A 82 -17.82 2.58 -36.99
C ILE A 82 -16.57 3.32 -36.50
N ALA A 83 -16.23 4.46 -37.12
CA ALA A 83 -15.08 5.26 -36.71
C ALA A 83 -15.23 5.78 -35.27
N ILE A 84 -16.42 6.27 -34.89
CA ILE A 84 -16.69 6.74 -33.52
C ILE A 84 -16.58 5.60 -32.51
N LEU A 85 -17.16 4.43 -32.81
CA LEU A 85 -17.08 3.25 -31.93
C LEU A 85 -15.64 2.74 -31.79
N ALA A 86 -14.87 2.71 -32.89
CA ALA A 86 -13.47 2.33 -32.87
C ALA A 86 -12.63 3.31 -32.03
N TYR A 87 -12.86 4.61 -32.18
CA TYR A 87 -12.22 5.63 -31.35
C TYR A 87 -12.55 5.48 -29.87
N TRP A 88 -13.82 5.25 -29.52
CA TRP A 88 -14.23 5.02 -28.12
C TRP A 88 -13.60 3.78 -27.53
N ARG A 89 -13.56 2.68 -28.29
CA ARG A 89 -12.90 1.46 -27.88
C ARG A 89 -11.41 1.69 -27.62
N GLU A 90 -10.72 2.37 -28.54
CA GLU A 90 -9.29 2.65 -28.41
C GLU A 90 -9.01 3.61 -27.25
N HIS A 91 -9.83 4.64 -27.06
CA HIS A 91 -9.71 5.58 -25.94
C HIS A 91 -9.92 4.86 -24.60
N ASN A 92 -10.96 4.04 -24.46
CA ASN A 92 -11.21 3.29 -23.24
C ASN A 92 -10.09 2.27 -22.95
N LYS A 93 -9.56 1.64 -24.00
CA LYS A 93 -8.41 0.74 -23.89
C LYS A 93 -7.17 1.51 -23.43
N THR A 94 -6.88 2.66 -24.03
CA THR A 94 -5.74 3.51 -23.66
C THR A 94 -5.86 4.03 -22.23
N ASP A 95 -7.06 4.45 -21.80
CA ASP A 95 -7.31 4.88 -20.43
C ASP A 95 -7.09 3.74 -19.42
N LEU A 96 -7.58 2.54 -19.72
CA LEU A 96 -7.37 1.36 -18.88
C LEU A 96 -5.88 0.98 -18.82
N GLU A 97 -5.18 0.99 -19.96
CA GLU A 97 -3.74 0.75 -20.04
C GLU A 97 -2.96 1.79 -19.24
N ASN A 98 -3.31 3.07 -19.34
CA ASN A 98 -2.70 4.13 -18.55
C ASN A 98 -2.90 3.92 -17.05
N LYS A 99 -4.12 3.61 -16.62
CA LYS A 99 -4.42 3.27 -15.22
C LYS A 99 -3.64 2.07 -14.73
N ARG A 100 -3.50 1.05 -15.59
CA ARG A 100 -2.73 -0.15 -15.32
C ARG A 100 -1.26 0.15 -15.13
N SER A 101 -0.64 0.85 -16.08
CA SER A 101 0.77 1.24 -16.00
C SER A 101 1.05 2.13 -14.80
N ARG A 102 0.15 3.08 -14.48
CA ARG A 102 0.26 3.94 -13.29
C ARG A 102 0.16 3.13 -11.99
N SER A 103 -0.84 2.26 -11.89
CA SER A 103 -1.04 1.39 -10.72
C SER A 103 0.13 0.42 -10.52
N GLU A 104 0.65 -0.15 -11.60
CA GLU A 104 1.83 -1.02 -11.57
C GLU A 104 3.09 -0.28 -11.11
N PHE A 105 3.31 0.94 -11.61
CA PHE A 105 4.42 1.78 -11.18
C PHE A 105 4.36 2.06 -9.68
N PHE A 106 3.19 2.45 -9.15
CA PHE A 106 3.02 2.71 -7.72
C PHE A 106 3.14 1.45 -6.87
N LEU A 107 2.53 0.33 -7.29
CA LEU A 107 2.70 -0.96 -6.62
C LEU A 107 4.18 -1.31 -6.46
N ARG A 108 4.95 -1.19 -7.56
CA ARG A 108 6.38 -1.51 -7.55
C ARG A 108 7.14 -0.60 -6.59
N ARG A 109 6.93 0.71 -6.66
CA ARG A 109 7.61 1.67 -5.78
C ARG A 109 7.25 1.48 -4.31
N ALA A 110 5.99 1.24 -4.00
CA ALA A 110 5.53 0.98 -2.63
C ALA A 110 6.11 -0.35 -2.11
N SER A 111 6.11 -1.40 -2.93
CA SER A 111 6.69 -2.71 -2.58
C SER A 111 8.20 -2.67 -2.38
N ASP A 112 8.92 -1.92 -3.22
CA ASP A 112 10.36 -1.68 -3.08
C ASP A 112 10.64 -0.92 -1.78
N GLY A 113 9.81 0.08 -1.44
CA GLY A 113 9.87 0.81 -0.17
C GLY A 113 9.70 -0.11 1.03
N LEU A 114 8.67 -0.97 1.04
CA LEU A 114 8.46 -1.94 2.12
C LEU A 114 9.64 -2.92 2.26
N THR A 115 10.19 -3.38 1.14
CA THR A 115 11.36 -4.29 1.16
C THR A 115 12.59 -3.57 1.71
N ALA A 116 12.80 -2.31 1.36
CA ALA A 116 13.89 -1.51 1.91
C ALA A 116 13.74 -1.30 3.43
N VAL A 117 12.51 -1.13 3.95
CA VAL A 117 12.27 -1.06 5.40
C VAL A 117 12.71 -2.35 6.09
N TYR A 118 12.34 -3.51 5.54
CA TYR A 118 12.80 -4.80 6.04
C TYR A 118 14.33 -4.91 6.02
N ASP A 119 14.96 -4.60 4.88
CA ASP A 119 16.41 -4.68 4.74
C ASP A 119 17.16 -3.75 5.71
N LEU A 120 16.60 -2.58 5.99
CA LEU A 120 17.16 -1.64 6.96
C LEU A 120 17.05 -2.11 8.41
N LEU A 121 16.07 -2.95 8.76
CA LEU A 121 15.77 -3.30 10.16
C LEU A 121 16.05 -4.77 10.52
N LYS A 122 16.20 -5.66 9.53
CA LYS A 122 16.34 -7.12 9.74
C LYS A 122 17.51 -7.52 10.66
N ASP A 123 18.56 -6.72 10.68
CA ASP A 123 19.78 -7.01 11.46
C ASP A 123 19.69 -6.53 12.92
N GLN A 124 18.53 -6.00 13.35
CA GLN A 124 18.33 -5.43 14.69
C GLN A 124 19.38 -4.36 15.03
N ASN A 125 19.70 -3.49 14.07
CA ASN A 125 20.51 -2.31 14.39
C ASN A 125 19.67 -1.34 15.23
N ASN A 126 20.31 -0.65 16.16
CA ASN A 126 19.71 0.39 17.00
C ASN A 126 20.23 1.78 16.61
N ASP A 127 20.49 1.97 15.32
CA ASP A 127 20.94 3.25 14.78
C ASP A 127 19.74 4.18 14.54
N ARG A 128 19.75 5.33 15.23
CA ARG A 128 18.68 6.34 15.14
C ARG A 128 18.42 6.81 13.71
N VAL A 129 19.45 7.02 12.91
CA VAL A 129 19.32 7.52 11.53
C VAL A 129 18.68 6.45 10.65
N ILE A 130 19.08 5.19 10.83
CA ILE A 130 18.50 4.05 10.08
C ILE A 130 17.02 3.90 10.42
N TRP A 131 16.64 3.97 11.70
CA TRP A 131 15.24 3.87 12.12
C TRP A 131 14.37 5.02 11.60
N ILE A 132 14.84 6.27 11.68
CA ILE A 132 14.13 7.42 11.10
C ILE A 132 13.94 7.24 9.59
N ARG A 133 14.98 6.77 8.89
CA ARG A 133 14.90 6.51 7.45
C ARG A 133 13.90 5.40 7.14
N ALA A 134 13.93 4.30 7.90
CA ALA A 134 13.00 3.20 7.74
C ALA A 134 11.55 3.67 7.95
N ALA A 135 11.27 4.39 9.04
CA ALA A 135 9.95 4.94 9.33
C ALA A 135 9.44 5.88 8.22
N ARG A 136 10.27 6.80 7.72
CA ARG A 136 9.89 7.68 6.60
C ARG A 136 9.60 6.89 5.32
N THR A 137 10.45 5.93 4.99
CA THR A 137 10.29 5.08 3.81
C THR A 137 9.00 4.25 3.90
N LEU A 138 8.67 3.76 5.09
CA LEU A 138 7.43 3.05 5.35
C LEU A 138 6.20 3.93 5.13
N LEU A 139 6.19 5.15 5.71
CA LEU A 139 5.08 6.09 5.56
C LEU A 139 4.89 6.53 4.10
N GLU A 140 5.99 6.76 3.37
CA GLU A 140 5.96 7.06 1.94
C GLU A 140 5.43 5.88 1.11
N ALA A 141 5.87 4.65 1.41
CA ALA A 141 5.38 3.46 0.74
C ALA A 141 3.86 3.28 0.93
N ARG A 142 3.36 3.48 2.15
CA ARG A 142 1.91 3.46 2.44
C ARG A 142 1.17 4.55 1.67
N LYS A 143 1.68 5.79 1.67
CA LYS A 143 1.08 6.88 0.88
C LYS A 143 1.03 6.58 -0.62
N LEU A 144 2.07 5.95 -1.17
CA LEU A 144 2.09 5.52 -2.58
C LEU A 144 1.07 4.42 -2.87
N SER A 145 0.76 3.56 -1.89
CA SER A 145 -0.24 2.51 -2.05
C SER A 145 -1.67 3.07 -2.22
N GLU A 146 -1.95 4.25 -1.63
CA GLU A 146 -3.23 4.95 -1.77
C GLU A 146 -3.46 5.48 -3.20
N GLU A 147 -2.39 5.65 -3.98
CA GLU A 147 -2.45 6.11 -5.38
C GLU A 147 -2.70 4.98 -6.40
N ILE A 148 -2.79 3.72 -5.93
CA ILE A 148 -3.09 2.56 -6.77
C ILE A 148 -4.59 2.55 -7.08
N GLU A 149 -4.95 2.74 -8.35
CA GLU A 149 -6.36 2.86 -8.77
C GLU A 149 -7.06 1.50 -8.98
N LEU A 150 -6.30 0.49 -9.39
CA LEU A 150 -6.84 -0.83 -9.75
C LEU A 150 -6.80 -1.79 -8.55
N GLU A 151 -7.94 -2.44 -8.28
CA GLU A 151 -8.14 -3.29 -7.10
C GLU A 151 -7.19 -4.50 -7.09
N GLU A 152 -6.90 -5.10 -8.24
CA GLU A 152 -5.99 -6.24 -8.34
C GLU A 152 -4.56 -5.88 -7.88
N TYR A 153 -4.12 -4.65 -8.12
CA TYR A 153 -2.82 -4.15 -7.67
C TYR A 153 -2.86 -3.78 -6.18
N GLN A 154 -3.98 -3.28 -5.66
CA GLN A 154 -4.16 -3.04 -4.22
C GLN A 154 -4.09 -4.35 -3.42
N ARG A 155 -4.76 -5.41 -3.89
CA ARG A 155 -4.67 -6.74 -3.28
C ARG A 155 -3.23 -7.28 -3.29
N ALA A 156 -2.52 -7.11 -4.41
CA ALA A 156 -1.12 -7.50 -4.51
C ALA A 156 -0.23 -6.74 -3.52
N TYR A 157 -0.46 -5.43 -3.36
CA TYR A 157 0.22 -4.62 -2.35
C TYR A 157 -0.05 -5.14 -0.93
N HIS A 158 -1.31 -5.39 -0.58
CA HIS A 158 -1.66 -5.89 0.76
C HIS A 158 -1.00 -7.23 1.08
N ILE A 159 -0.91 -8.15 0.12
CA ILE A 159 -0.19 -9.42 0.31
C ILE A 159 1.28 -9.16 0.65
N LYS A 160 1.92 -8.25 -0.10
CA LYS A 160 3.32 -7.87 0.15
C LYS A 160 3.50 -7.16 1.50
N GLU A 161 2.55 -6.32 1.87
CA GLU A 161 2.49 -5.63 3.16
C GLU A 161 2.43 -6.62 4.32
N GLN A 162 1.52 -7.61 4.26
CA GLN A 162 1.42 -8.67 5.27
C GLN A 162 2.69 -9.51 5.36
N GLN A 163 3.31 -9.83 4.22
CA GLN A 163 4.58 -10.55 4.19
C GLN A 163 5.66 -9.77 4.94
N VAL A 164 5.87 -8.50 4.59
CA VAL A 164 6.90 -7.66 5.23
C VAL A 164 6.60 -7.42 6.70
N ARG A 165 5.33 -7.25 7.08
CA ARG A 165 4.90 -7.17 8.48
C ARG A 165 5.34 -8.40 9.28
N ASN A 166 5.05 -9.59 8.77
CA ASN A 166 5.45 -10.84 9.42
C ASN A 166 6.97 -11.01 9.47
N ASP A 167 7.66 -10.70 8.37
CA ASP A 167 9.12 -10.80 8.29
C ASP A 167 9.81 -9.86 9.28
N LEU A 168 9.32 -8.61 9.42
CA LEU A 168 9.78 -7.66 10.43
C LEU A 168 9.42 -8.10 11.84
N TYR A 169 8.22 -8.63 12.06
CA TYR A 169 7.82 -9.15 13.37
C TYR A 169 8.75 -10.27 13.86
N LEU A 170 9.19 -11.15 12.97
CA LEU A 170 10.17 -12.18 13.26
C LEU A 170 11.57 -11.60 13.47
N ALA A 171 11.97 -10.63 12.65
CA ALA A 171 13.28 -10.01 12.74
C ALA A 171 13.46 -9.16 14.01
N LEU A 172 12.39 -8.50 14.49
CA LEU A 172 12.41 -7.62 15.66
C LEU A 172 12.06 -8.38 16.96
N ARG A 173 12.66 -9.57 17.14
CA ARG A 173 12.53 -10.41 18.34
C ARG A 173 13.88 -10.97 18.75
N VAL A 174 14.06 -11.20 20.05
CA VAL A 174 15.28 -11.79 20.61
C VAL A 174 14.97 -13.21 21.05
N TYR A 175 15.80 -14.16 20.65
CA TYR A 175 15.71 -15.51 21.19
C TYR A 175 16.40 -15.55 22.55
N ASP A 176 15.66 -15.95 23.58
CA ASP A 176 16.18 -16.14 24.93
C ASP A 176 16.44 -17.64 25.17
N SER A 177 17.71 -18.00 25.29
CA SER A 177 18.16 -19.37 25.53
C SER A 177 17.72 -19.93 26.88
N LYS A 178 17.37 -19.08 27.86
CA LYS A 178 16.94 -19.52 29.20
C LYS A 178 15.50 -20.03 29.18
N THR A 179 14.63 -19.35 28.44
CA THR A 179 13.21 -19.67 28.34
C THR A 179 12.85 -20.50 27.11
N ASP A 180 13.81 -20.73 26.21
CA ASP A 180 13.61 -21.36 24.90
C ASP A 180 12.47 -20.69 24.11
N SER A 181 12.41 -19.37 24.18
CA SER A 181 11.30 -18.59 23.64
C SER A 181 11.77 -17.30 22.98
N PHE A 182 11.00 -16.84 21.98
CA PHE A 182 11.22 -15.54 21.35
C PHE A 182 10.55 -14.45 22.19
N GLN A 183 11.34 -13.50 22.65
CA GLN A 183 10.92 -12.34 23.41
C GLN A 183 10.89 -11.09 22.51
N PRO A 184 10.05 -10.09 22.82
CA PRO A 184 10.11 -8.79 22.14
C PRO A 184 11.47 -8.11 22.36
N LEU A 185 11.77 -7.09 21.56
CA LEU A 185 12.96 -6.27 21.80
C LEU A 185 12.91 -5.65 23.20
N PRO A 186 14.00 -5.77 23.99
CA PRO A 186 14.04 -5.22 25.34
C PRO A 186 14.12 -3.68 25.28
N PRO A 187 13.59 -2.94 26.26
CA PRO A 187 13.60 -1.46 26.24
C PRO A 187 14.99 -0.84 26.05
N GLN A 188 16.04 -1.52 26.54
CA GLN A 188 17.45 -1.14 26.40
C GLN A 188 17.87 -0.95 24.94
N PHE A 189 17.27 -1.70 24.01
CA PHE A 189 17.52 -1.58 22.58
C PHE A 189 17.31 -0.15 22.07
N PHE A 190 16.24 0.50 22.54
CA PHE A 190 15.79 1.80 22.02
C PHE A 190 16.64 2.97 22.49
N PHE A 191 17.51 2.78 23.48
CA PHE A 191 18.46 3.79 23.95
C PHE A 191 19.76 3.83 23.13
N GLY A 192 19.93 2.98 22.11
CA GLY A 192 21.10 3.04 21.22
C GLY A 192 22.39 2.44 21.80
N GLY A 193 22.32 1.77 22.96
CA GLY A 193 23.48 1.14 23.59
C GLY A 193 24.05 -0.02 22.76
N LYS A 194 25.37 -0.06 22.53
CA LYS A 194 26.01 -1.08 21.65
C LYS A 194 25.82 -2.52 22.15
N ASN A 195 25.74 -2.72 23.46
CA ASN A 195 25.67 -4.04 24.10
C ASN A 195 24.28 -4.34 24.67
N TRP A 196 23.22 -3.77 24.09
CA TRP A 196 21.85 -3.88 24.59
C TRP A 196 21.34 -5.32 24.82
N LYS A 197 21.92 -6.32 24.16
CA LYS A 197 21.56 -7.75 24.34
C LYS A 197 22.01 -8.32 25.68
N THR A 198 23.07 -7.76 26.25
CA THR A 198 23.71 -8.25 27.49
C THR A 198 23.67 -7.20 28.59
N ASP A 199 23.04 -6.05 28.34
CA ASP A 199 23.05 -4.91 29.25
C ASP A 199 22.01 -5.12 30.35
N GLU A 200 22.48 -5.28 31.59
CA GLU A 200 21.64 -5.44 32.78
C GLU A 200 21.42 -4.12 33.52
N ARG A 201 21.92 -3.00 33.00
CA ARG A 201 21.77 -1.68 33.63
C ARG A 201 20.32 -1.24 33.67
N SER A 202 20.04 -0.35 34.63
CA SER A 202 18.73 0.28 34.77
C SER A 202 18.42 1.19 33.58
N LEU A 203 17.13 1.39 33.27
CA LEU A 203 16.72 2.26 32.16
C LEU A 203 17.13 3.73 32.39
N ASP A 204 17.18 4.17 33.65
CA ASP A 204 17.61 5.52 34.00
C ASP A 204 19.10 5.74 33.68
N GLU A 205 19.96 4.76 33.97
CA GLU A 205 21.38 4.81 33.63
C GLU A 205 21.60 4.89 32.11
N LEU A 206 20.82 4.11 31.35
CA LEU A 206 20.87 4.12 29.89
C LEU A 206 20.37 5.44 29.30
N ALA A 207 19.31 6.02 29.89
CA ALA A 207 18.80 7.32 29.49
C ALA A 207 19.83 8.44 29.71
N ILE A 208 20.54 8.40 30.84
CA ILE A 208 21.64 9.32 31.16
C ILE A 208 22.79 9.16 30.17
N GLU A 209 23.21 7.92 29.86
CA GLU A 209 24.29 7.65 28.90
C GLU A 209 23.90 8.08 27.47
N ALA A 210 22.67 7.81 27.05
CA ALA A 210 22.16 8.14 25.73
C ALA A 210 21.94 9.65 25.54
N SER A 211 21.99 10.44 26.62
CA SER A 211 21.79 11.89 26.63
C SER A 211 23.06 12.64 27.07
N PRO A 212 24.20 12.49 26.36
CA PRO A 212 25.43 13.14 26.77
C PRO A 212 25.30 14.66 26.68
N PRO A 213 25.95 15.41 27.58
CA PRO A 213 25.92 16.87 27.55
C PRO A 213 26.48 17.38 26.23
N MET A 214 25.84 18.41 25.68
CA MET A 214 26.27 19.01 24.42
C MET A 214 27.60 19.75 24.64
N GLU A 215 28.69 19.19 24.12
CA GLU A 215 30.01 19.84 24.14
C GLU A 215 30.13 20.81 22.96
N ALA A 216 30.44 22.08 23.26
CA ALA A 216 30.72 23.09 22.25
C ALA A 216 32.21 23.06 21.89
N TYR A 217 32.53 22.58 20.69
CA TYR A 217 33.91 22.60 20.18
C TYR A 217 34.18 23.87 19.37
N ARG A 218 35.39 24.42 19.53
CA ARG A 218 35.89 25.49 18.65
C ARG A 218 36.48 24.83 17.39
N ALA A 219 35.77 24.90 16.28
CA ALA A 219 36.24 24.34 15.01
C ALA A 219 37.36 25.20 14.41
N SER A 220 38.46 24.56 13.99
CA SER A 220 39.42 25.15 13.06
C SER A 220 39.21 24.59 11.64
N ILE A 221 39.66 25.32 10.61
CA ILE A 221 39.49 24.91 9.19
C ILE A 221 40.13 23.53 8.91
N ASN A 222 41.12 23.14 9.70
CA ASN A 222 41.91 21.91 9.48
C ASN A 222 41.45 20.74 10.36
N GLU A 223 40.42 20.90 11.20
CA GLU A 223 39.95 19.87 12.12
C GLU A 223 38.55 19.39 11.76
N VAL A 224 38.38 18.06 11.67
CA VAL A 224 37.07 17.43 11.57
C VAL A 224 36.55 17.24 12.98
N LEU A 225 35.46 17.93 13.32
CA LEU A 225 34.80 17.75 14.61
C LEU A 225 34.26 16.33 14.74
N PRO A 226 34.35 15.70 15.92
CA PRO A 226 33.67 14.44 16.16
C PRO A 226 32.17 14.66 15.99
N GLU A 227 31.50 13.72 15.32
CA GLU A 227 30.04 13.72 15.28
C GLU A 227 29.51 13.52 16.72
N PRO A 228 28.47 14.27 17.11
CA PRO A 228 27.84 14.04 18.40
C PRO A 228 27.35 12.59 18.45
N PRO A 229 27.49 11.90 19.58
CA PRO A 229 26.97 10.56 19.75
C PRO A 229 25.48 10.55 19.39
N LEU A 230 25.07 9.55 18.61
CA LEU A 230 23.68 9.38 18.25
C LEU A 230 22.88 9.14 19.53
N GLY A 231 21.92 10.01 19.80
CA GLY A 231 20.99 9.85 20.92
C GLY A 231 20.06 8.64 20.74
N PRO A 232 19.10 8.46 21.67
CA PRO A 232 18.14 7.34 21.61
C PRO A 232 17.34 7.36 20.30
N LEU A 233 16.74 6.21 19.96
CA LEU A 233 15.86 6.08 18.81
C LEU A 233 14.72 7.11 18.90
N SER A 234 14.30 7.67 17.75
CA SER A 234 13.21 8.65 17.71
C SER A 234 11.90 7.96 18.09
N GLU A 235 11.18 8.50 19.05
CA GLU A 235 9.89 7.95 19.50
C GLU A 235 8.92 7.76 18.32
N GLU A 236 8.83 8.75 17.42
CA GLU A 236 7.95 8.70 16.25
C GLU A 236 8.35 7.59 15.27
N SER A 237 9.66 7.34 15.15
CA SER A 237 10.14 6.25 14.30
C SER A 237 9.83 4.89 14.89
N VAL A 238 9.93 4.75 16.21
CA VAL A 238 9.57 3.52 16.92
C VAL A 238 8.07 3.27 16.79
N CYS A 239 7.23 4.27 17.11
CA CYS A 239 5.78 4.17 16.95
C CYS A 239 5.40 3.82 15.51
N ALA A 240 5.90 4.53 14.50
CA ALA A 240 5.53 4.25 13.11
C ALA A 240 5.85 2.81 12.65
N ILE A 241 6.97 2.24 13.11
CA ILE A 241 7.34 0.86 12.81
C ILE A 241 6.46 -0.12 13.58
N PHE A 242 6.25 0.08 14.89
CA PHE A 242 5.47 -0.84 15.71
C PHE A 242 3.96 -0.78 15.42
N ASP A 243 3.40 0.40 15.14
CA ASP A 243 2.02 0.57 14.65
C ASP A 243 1.81 -0.17 13.33
N PHE A 244 2.85 -0.28 12.49
CA PHE A 244 2.78 -1.07 11.26
C PHE A 244 2.82 -2.58 11.52
N LEU A 245 3.45 -3.02 12.61
CA LEU A 245 3.45 -4.43 13.02
C LEU A 245 2.08 -4.88 13.52
N GLU A 246 1.30 -3.96 14.06
CA GLU A 246 -0.06 -4.23 14.48
C GLU A 246 -0.96 -4.52 13.26
N TYR A 247 -1.82 -5.52 13.43
CA TYR A 247 -2.83 -5.82 12.43
C TYR A 247 -3.99 -4.81 12.58
N PRO A 248 -4.45 -4.19 11.48
CA PRO A 248 -5.53 -3.23 11.58
C PRO A 248 -6.84 -3.95 11.92
N GLU A 249 -7.69 -3.29 12.70
CA GLU A 249 -8.93 -3.89 13.22
C GLU A 249 -9.91 -4.30 12.11
N ASP A 250 -9.84 -3.63 10.96
CA ASP A 250 -10.67 -3.89 9.78
C ASP A 250 -10.14 -5.00 8.87
N LEU A 251 -9.02 -5.65 9.22
CA LEU A 251 -8.46 -6.73 8.42
C LEU A 251 -9.43 -7.91 8.32
N LYS A 252 -9.85 -8.20 7.10
CA LYS A 252 -10.59 -9.41 6.76
C LYS A 252 -9.65 -10.62 6.83
N ASP A 253 -9.60 -11.24 7.99
CA ASP A 253 -8.83 -12.47 8.20
C ASP A 253 -9.46 -13.65 7.41
N PRO A 254 -8.78 -14.15 6.35
CA PRO A 254 -9.30 -15.25 5.55
C PRO A 254 -9.41 -16.56 6.34
N LEU A 255 -8.73 -16.69 7.49
CA LEU A 255 -8.84 -17.87 8.34
C LEU A 255 -10.22 -17.98 9.00
N LYS A 256 -10.98 -16.87 9.13
CA LYS A 256 -12.36 -16.89 9.62
C LYS A 256 -13.33 -17.59 8.66
N GLU A 257 -13.01 -17.64 7.36
CA GLU A 257 -13.82 -18.32 6.35
C GLU A 257 -13.53 -19.82 6.29
N VAL A 258 -12.43 -20.28 6.89
CA VAL A 258 -12.03 -21.69 6.89
C VAL A 258 -12.96 -22.47 7.81
N LYS A 259 -13.84 -23.27 7.21
CA LYS A 259 -14.72 -24.20 7.93
C LYS A 259 -13.86 -25.22 8.68
N LEU A 260 -13.90 -25.15 10.01
CA LEU A 260 -13.28 -26.15 10.88
C LEU A 260 -13.86 -27.53 10.59
N TRP A 261 -13.00 -28.55 10.56
CA TRP A 261 -13.44 -29.92 10.36
C TRP A 261 -14.37 -30.35 11.50
N SER A 262 -15.61 -30.69 11.14
CA SER A 262 -16.64 -31.21 12.04
C SER A 262 -16.69 -32.72 11.89
N GLY A 263 -15.98 -33.46 12.75
CA GLY A 263 -16.12 -34.91 12.82
C GLY A 263 -14.82 -35.69 12.71
N ASP A 264 -15.04 -37.00 12.58
CA ASP A 264 -14.18 -38.13 12.92
C ASP A 264 -12.66 -37.91 12.74
N TRP A 265 -11.89 -38.17 13.81
CA TRP A 265 -10.43 -38.11 13.76
C TRP A 265 -9.83 -39.30 13.02
N HIS A 266 -10.66 -40.29 12.67
CA HIS A 266 -10.34 -41.44 11.82
C HIS A 266 -10.14 -41.04 10.35
N VAL A 267 -9.25 -40.07 10.10
CA VAL A 267 -8.80 -39.68 8.77
C VAL A 267 -7.48 -40.38 8.50
N PHE A 268 -7.25 -40.87 7.27
CA PHE A 268 -5.99 -41.49 6.87
C PHE A 268 -5.08 -40.50 6.11
N GLY A 269 -3.79 -40.79 6.05
CA GLY A 269 -2.80 -40.03 5.27
C GLY A 269 -2.24 -38.79 5.98
N THR A 270 -1.85 -37.77 5.22
CA THR A 270 -1.14 -36.57 5.73
C THR A 270 -1.99 -35.71 6.67
N ARG A 271 -3.31 -35.93 6.72
CA ARG A 271 -4.25 -35.16 7.57
C ARG A 271 -4.43 -35.73 8.98
N VAL A 272 -3.92 -36.94 9.26
CA VAL A 272 -4.15 -37.64 10.55
C VAL A 272 -3.76 -36.75 11.74
N GLY A 273 -2.56 -36.16 11.70
CA GLY A 273 -2.05 -35.33 12.79
C GLY A 273 -2.91 -34.07 13.01
N ALA A 274 -3.20 -33.33 11.94
CA ALA A 274 -4.01 -32.12 12.01
C ALA A 274 -5.45 -32.40 12.48
N ALA A 275 -6.06 -33.49 12.00
CA ALA A 275 -7.41 -33.89 12.41
C ALA A 275 -7.47 -34.25 13.91
N ARG A 276 -6.48 -35.00 14.41
CA ARG A 276 -6.36 -35.32 15.84
C ARG A 276 -6.15 -34.07 16.70
N TYR A 277 -5.31 -33.12 16.25
CA TYR A 277 -5.11 -31.85 16.94
C TYR A 277 -6.41 -31.04 17.03
N ILE A 278 -7.12 -30.88 15.91
CA ILE A 278 -8.40 -30.16 15.87
C ILE A 278 -9.44 -30.84 16.76
N TYR A 279 -9.54 -32.18 16.70
CA TYR A 279 -10.44 -32.95 17.56
C TYR A 279 -10.12 -32.71 19.05
N HIS A 280 -8.86 -32.89 19.44
CA HIS A 280 -8.42 -32.70 20.83
C HIS A 280 -8.69 -31.28 21.34
N ARG A 281 -8.38 -30.23 20.56
CA ARG A 281 -8.66 -28.84 20.94
C ARG A 281 -10.15 -28.51 21.06
N ARG A 282 -11.01 -29.29 20.40
CA ARG A 282 -12.47 -29.14 20.50
C ARG A 282 -13.04 -29.87 21.70
N THR A 283 -12.53 -31.06 22.01
CA THR A 283 -13.02 -31.89 23.11
C THR A 283 -12.41 -31.53 24.45
N SER A 284 -11.21 -30.96 24.47
CA SER A 284 -10.44 -30.75 25.68
C SER A 284 -9.73 -29.39 25.66
N TYR A 285 -9.51 -28.82 26.85
CA TYR A 285 -8.77 -27.59 27.05
C TYR A 285 -7.83 -27.74 28.26
N VAL A 286 -6.79 -26.92 28.35
CA VAL A 286 -5.79 -27.00 29.43
C VAL A 286 -5.83 -25.70 30.22
N VAL A 287 -5.95 -25.80 31.54
CA VAL A 287 -5.86 -24.68 32.48
C VAL A 287 -4.94 -25.10 33.62
N GLY A 288 -3.95 -24.28 33.95
CA GLY A 288 -3.01 -24.59 35.03
C GLY A 288 -2.16 -25.85 34.83
N GLY A 289 -2.04 -26.35 33.60
CA GLY A 289 -1.32 -27.59 33.29
C GLY A 289 -2.16 -28.87 33.39
N GLU A 290 -3.43 -28.77 33.82
CA GLU A 290 -4.36 -29.88 33.87
C GLU A 290 -5.29 -29.88 32.65
N LEU A 291 -5.61 -31.07 32.14
CA LEU A 291 -6.47 -31.27 30.97
C LEU A 291 -7.93 -31.45 31.43
N PHE A 292 -8.82 -30.65 30.88
CA PHE A 292 -10.26 -30.69 31.16
C PHE A 292 -11.04 -31.00 29.89
N ASP A 293 -12.11 -31.79 30.03
CA ASP A 293 -13.04 -32.04 28.93
C ASP A 293 -14.05 -30.91 28.80
N ARG A 294 -14.26 -30.46 27.57
CA ARG A 294 -15.16 -29.37 27.18
C ARG A 294 -16.63 -29.80 27.12
N LYS A 295 -16.92 -31.10 27.26
CA LYS A 295 -18.25 -31.70 27.07
C LYS A 295 -19.18 -31.63 28.29
N THR A 296 -18.74 -31.08 29.42
CA THR A 296 -19.43 -31.27 30.70
C THR A 296 -20.31 -30.10 31.18
N GLU A 297 -20.29 -28.92 30.54
CA GLU A 297 -20.97 -27.74 31.09
C GLU A 297 -22.20 -27.23 30.32
N ASN A 298 -22.46 -27.66 29.08
CA ASN A 298 -23.64 -27.21 28.33
C ASN A 298 -24.85 -28.18 28.40
N GLY A 299 -24.87 -29.08 29.39
CA GLY A 299 -25.85 -30.18 29.48
C GLY A 299 -26.82 -30.13 30.66
N SER A 300 -26.80 -29.13 31.55
CA SER A 300 -27.61 -29.21 32.78
C SER A 300 -28.02 -27.86 33.40
N SER A 301 -28.63 -26.95 32.65
CA SER A 301 -29.27 -25.76 33.25
C SER A 301 -30.57 -25.30 32.57
N GLU A 302 -31.30 -26.20 31.89
CA GLU A 302 -32.64 -25.88 31.34
C GLU A 302 -33.80 -26.68 31.95
N ASP A 303 -33.57 -27.57 32.91
CA ASP A 303 -34.64 -28.26 33.65
C ASP A 303 -34.43 -28.09 35.15
N GLU A 304 -34.99 -27.02 35.72
CA GLU A 304 -35.67 -27.01 37.02
C GLU A 304 -36.22 -25.60 37.31
N GLY A 305 -37.49 -25.40 36.99
CA GLY A 305 -38.23 -24.17 37.23
C GLY A 305 -39.73 -24.37 36.97
N GLY A 306 -40.30 -25.41 37.58
CA GLY A 306 -41.73 -25.57 37.80
C GLY A 306 -42.13 -25.03 39.16
#